data_AF-A7T7H6-F1
#
_entry.id   AF-A7T7H6-F1
#
_cell.length_a   1.000
_cell.length_b   1.000
_cell.length_c   1.000
_cell.angle_alpha   90.00
_cell.angle_beta   90.00
_cell.angle_gamma   90.00
#
_symmetry.space_group_name_H-M   'P 1'
#
loop_
_entity.id
_entity.type
_entity.pdbx_description
1 polymer ?
#
loop_
_entity_poly.entity_id
_entity_poly.type
_entity_poly.pdbx_seq_one_letter_code
_entity_poly.pdbx_strand_id
1 'polypeptide(L)' 'MQGLFARRRQLILTEGPRLYYVDPVDMDLKGEIPWTKDLRPEAKNFKIFFVHTPHRTYYLEDAKGHAVEWVKKIQEV' A
#
# COMPACT_ATOMS: atom_id res chain seq x y z
N MET A 1 -8.52 7.59 -19.73
CA MET A 1 -7.10 7.30 -19.47
C MET A 1 -6.77 7.65 -18.02
N GLN A 2 -7.09 6.80 -17.05
CA GLN A 2 -6.59 6.96 -15.68
C GLN A 2 -5.82 5.68 -15.35
N GLY A 3 -4.54 5.80 -14.99
CA GLY A 3 -3.71 4.66 -14.57
C GLY A 3 -2.52 4.29 -15.47
N LEU A 4 -2.15 5.08 -16.47
CA LEU A 4 -0.95 4.79 -17.29
C LEU A 4 0.37 4.99 -16.54
N PHE A 5 0.36 5.74 -15.44
CA PHE A 5 1.56 6.06 -14.67
C PHE A 5 1.31 5.92 -13.16
N ALA A 6 2.23 5.25 -12.48
CA ALA A 6 2.25 5.21 -11.02
C ALA A 6 2.51 6.62 -10.46
N ARG A 7 1.85 6.95 -9.34
CA ARG A 7 2.11 8.18 -8.60
C ARG A 7 2.93 7.85 -7.36
N ARG A 8 4.02 8.58 -7.12
CA ARG A 8 4.83 8.42 -5.91
C ARG A 8 4.03 8.85 -4.69
N ARG A 9 3.99 7.99 -3.66
CA ARG A 9 3.31 8.26 -2.39
C ARG A 9 4.19 7.82 -1.24
N GLN A 10 4.04 8.47 -0.09
CA GLN A 10 4.49 7.92 1.18
C GLN A 10 3.39 7.04 1.74
N LEU A 11 3.66 5.74 1.90
CA LEU A 11 2.74 4.79 2.53
C LEU A 11 3.08 4.68 4.03
N ILE A 12 2.06 4.75 4.88
CA ILE A 12 2.21 4.73 6.34
C ILE A 12 1.28 3.66 6.91
N LEU A 13 1.86 2.68 7.59
CA LEU A 13 1.14 1.70 8.42
C LEU A 13 1.17 2.19 9.88
N THR A 14 -0.01 2.28 10.50
CA THR A 14 -0.16 2.73 11.89
C THR A 14 -0.58 1.57 12.80
N GLU A 15 -0.56 1.78 14.12
CA GLU A 15 -0.93 0.78 15.14
C GLU A 15 -2.45 0.46 15.17
N GLY A 16 -3.29 1.33 14.58
CA GLY A 16 -4.75 1.27 14.63
C GLY A 16 -5.45 0.24 13.74
N PRO A 17 -4.76 -0.77 13.19
CA PRO A 17 -4.07 -0.71 11.91
C PRO A 17 -4.78 0.11 10.82
N ARG A 18 -4.05 1.07 10.25
CA ARG A 18 -4.49 1.81 9.07
C ARG A 18 -3.35 2.00 8.09
N LEU A 19 -3.68 1.99 6.80
CA LEU A 19 -2.74 2.17 5.69
C LEU A 19 -3.06 3.46 4.94
N TYR A 20 -2.35 4.53 5.28
CA TYR A 20 -2.49 5.84 4.63
C TYR A 20 -1.50 6.02 3.50
N TYR A 21 -1.90 6.72 2.44
CA TYR A 21 -0.97 7.16 1.39
C TYR A 21 -1.04 8.68 1.19
N VAL A 22 0.11 9.32 1.33
CA VAL A 22 0.28 10.78 1.36
C VAL A 22 1.08 11.22 0.13
N ASP A 23 0.79 12.41 -0.40
CA ASP A 23 1.67 13.05 -1.36
C ASP A 23 2.87 13.68 -0.64
N PRO A 24 4.10 13.20 -0.87
CA PRO A 24 5.26 13.64 -0.10
C PRO A 24 5.71 15.07 -0.43
N VAL A 25 5.24 15.67 -1.53
CA VAL A 25 5.60 17.04 -1.92
C VAL A 25 4.62 18.03 -1.30
N ASP A 26 3.33 17.81 -1.52
CA ASP A 26 2.28 18.71 -1.02
C ASP A 26 1.92 18.46 0.44
N MET A 27 2.44 17.37 1.04
CA MET A 27 2.09 16.89 2.38
C MET A 27 0.58 16.66 2.59
N ASP A 28 -0.10 16.24 1.51
CA ASP A 28 -1.55 16.09 1.48
C ASP A 28 -1.99 14.61 1.52
N LEU A 29 -2.98 14.30 2.35
CA LEU A 29 -3.53 12.94 2.50
C LEU A 29 -4.35 12.59 1.26
N LYS A 30 -3.85 11.68 0.44
CA LYS A 30 -4.54 11.28 -0.80
C LYS A 30 -5.52 10.13 -0.60
N GLY A 31 -5.48 9.46 0.56
CA GLY A 31 -6.47 8.49 0.99
C GLY A 31 -5.91 7.41 1.90
N GLU A 32 -6.75 6.39 2.08
CA GLU A 32 -6.51 5.25 2.95
C GLU A 32 -6.88 3.96 2.20
N ILE A 33 -6.11 2.90 2.39
CA ILE A 33 -6.52 1.54 2.02
C ILE A 33 -7.41 1.05 3.16
N PRO A 34 -8.71 0.76 2.91
CA PRO A 34 -9.62 0.33 3.96
C PRO A 34 -9.11 -0.93 4.66
N TRP A 35 -8.91 -0.85 5.98
CA TRP A 35 -8.55 -2.01 6.77
C TRP A 35 -9.80 -2.83 7.07
N THR A 36 -9.85 -4.05 6.54
CA THR A 36 -10.97 -4.97 6.74
C THR A 36 -10.45 -6.34 7.12
N LYS A 37 -11.31 -7.18 7.71
CA LYS A 37 -10.98 -8.58 8.02
C LYS A 37 -10.56 -9.42 6.80
N ASP A 38 -10.98 -9.00 5.60
CA ASP A 38 -10.70 -9.68 4.34
C ASP A 38 -9.49 -9.06 3.61
N LEU A 39 -8.79 -8.11 4.27
CA LEU A 39 -7.58 -7.51 3.73
C LEU A 39 -6.49 -8.57 3.62
N ARG A 40 -5.91 -8.71 2.43
CA ARG A 40 -4.83 -9.67 2.17
C ARG A 40 -3.67 -8.98 1.45
N PRO A 41 -2.48 -8.87 2.06
CA PRO A 41 -1.29 -8.42 1.36
C PRO A 41 -0.62 -9.58 0.61
N GLU A 42 0.00 -9.31 -0.53
CA GLU A 42 0.66 -10.32 -1.38
C GLU A 42 1.90 -9.72 -2.08
N ALA A 43 3.06 -10.37 -1.97
CA ALA A 43 4.27 -9.92 -2.66
C ALA A 43 4.38 -10.63 -4.01
N LYS A 44 4.43 -9.88 -5.11
CA LYS A 44 4.68 -10.43 -6.45
C LYS A 44 6.16 -10.65 -6.70
N ASN A 45 7.00 -9.75 -6.21
CA ASN A 45 8.46 -9.85 -6.18
C ASN A 45 9.00 -8.86 -5.14
N PHE A 46 10.32 -8.66 -5.09
CA PHE A 46 10.93 -7.75 -4.11
C PHE A 46 10.52 -6.28 -4.26
N LYS A 47 10.08 -5.85 -5.44
CA LYS A 47 9.68 -4.45 -5.71
C LYS A 47 8.18 -4.24 -5.78
N ILE A 48 7.38 -5.28 -6.02
CA ILE A 48 5.93 -5.14 -6.26
C ILE A 48 5.17 -5.97 -5.24
N PHE A 49 4.20 -5.33 -4.58
CA PHE A 49 3.22 -6.00 -3.74
C PHE A 49 1.81 -5.46 -3.98
N PHE A 50 0.84 -6.25 -3.56
CA PHE A 50 -0.57 -5.96 -3.63
C PHE A 50 -1.14 -5.87 -2.22
N VAL A 51 -2.15 -5.01 -2.07
CA VAL A 51 -3.07 -5.07 -0.95
C VAL A 51 -4.46 -5.28 -1.51
N HIS A 52 -5.00 -6.48 -1.28
CA HIS A 52 -6.34 -6.85 -1.69
C HIS A 52 -7.34 -6.43 -0.62
N THR A 53 -8.40 -5.76 -1.04
CA THR A 53 -9.60 -5.46 -0.25
C THR A 53 -10.83 -5.96 -1.04
N PRO A 54 -12.01 -6.12 -0.42
CA PRO A 54 -13.18 -6.69 -1.10
C PRO A 54 -13.56 -6.01 -2.43
N HIS A 55 -13.35 -4.69 -2.53
CA HIS A 55 -13.77 -3.91 -3.69
C HIS A 55 -12.61 -3.44 -4.58
N ARG A 56 -11.37 -3.58 -4.12
CA ARG A 56 -10.21 -3.03 -4.82
C ARG A 56 -8.93 -3.77 -4.47
N THR A 57 -8.11 -4.01 -5.49
CA THR A 57 -6.70 -4.35 -5.30
C THR A 57 -5.85 -3.11 -5.52
N TYR A 58 -5.00 -2.80 -4.55
CA TYR A 58 -4.03 -1.72 -4.64
C TYR A 58 -2.70 -2.29 -5.16
N TYR A 59 -2.25 -1.78 -6.30
CA TYR A 59 -0.95 -2.10 -6.88
C TYR A 59 0.10 -1.13 -6.33
N LEU A 60 1.13 -1.64 -5.66
CA LEU A 60 2.16 -0.84 -5.02
C LEU A 60 3.55 -1.29 -5.49
N GLU A 61 4.38 -0.31 -5.83
CA GLU A 61 5.78 -0.51 -6.19
C GLU A 61 6.67 0.17 -5.15
N ASP A 62 7.57 -0.60 -4.56
CA ASP A 62 8.64 -0.12 -3.71
C ASP A 62 9.95 -0.10 -4.51
N ALA A 63 10.38 1.11 -4.86
CA ALA A 63 11.64 1.35 -5.57
C ALA A 63 12.88 0.82 -4.83
N LYS A 64 12.82 0.67 -3.50
CA LYS A 64 13.92 0.16 -2.67
C LYS A 64 13.98 -1.36 -2.59
N GLY A 65 12.91 -2.08 -2.95
CA GLY A 65 12.91 -3.54 -2.98
C GLY A 65 12.54 -4.23 -1.67
N HIS A 66 11.77 -3.59 -0.79
CA HIS A 66 11.30 -4.14 0.49
C HIS A 66 9.82 -4.57 0.44
N ALA A 67 9.29 -4.92 -0.73
CA ALA A 67 7.87 -5.29 -0.88
C ALA A 67 7.47 -6.49 0.00
N VAL A 68 8.38 -7.45 0.22
CA VAL A 68 8.14 -8.60 1.10
C VAL A 68 8.02 -8.17 2.57
N GLU A 69 8.81 -7.18 3.00
CA GLU A 69 8.75 -6.66 4.37
C GLU A 69 7.44 -5.93 4.62
N TRP A 70 6.93 -5.17 3.64
CA TRP A 70 5.60 -4.57 3.70
C TRP A 70 4.51 -5.62 3.92
N VAL A 71 4.52 -6.69 3.11
CA VAL A 71 3.52 -7.77 3.23
C VAL A 71 3.59 -8.42 4.61
N LYS A 72 4.79 -8.73 5.08
CA LYS A 72 5.00 -9.30 6.41
C LYS A 72 4.47 -8.37 7.50
N LYS A 73 4.80 -7.08 7.44
CA LYS A 73 4.37 -6.10 8.45
C LYS A 73 2.87 -5.91 8.47
N ILE A 74 2.22 -5.89 7.31
CA ILE A 74 0.75 -5.79 7.22
C ILE A 74 0.07 -7.06 7.77
N GLN A 75 0.67 -8.24 7.65
CA GLN A 75 0.14 -9.49 8.23
C GLN A 75 0.34 -9.60 9.75
N GLU A 76 1.33 -8.88 10.30
CA GLU A 76 1.67 -8.92 11.73
C GLU A 76 0.77 -8.05 12.61
N VAL A 77 0.09 -7.04 12.03
CA VAL A 77 -0.82 -6.13 12.76
C VAL A 77 -2.25 -6.65 12.72
#